data_AF-A0A966PMC1-F1
#
_entry.id   AF-A0A966PMC1-F1
#
_cell.length_a   1.000
_cell.length_b   1.000
_cell.length_c   1.000
_cell.angle_alpha   90.00
_cell.angle_beta   90.00
_cell.angle_gamma   90.00
#
_symmetry.space_group_name_H-M   'P 1'
#
loop_
_entity.id
_entity.type
_entity.pdbx_description
1 polymer ?
#
loop_
_entity_poly.entity_id
_entity_poly.type
_entity_poly.pdbx_seq_one_letter_code
_entity_poly.pdbx_strand_id
1 'polypeptide(L)'
;MQPVPGLSHGELRKFRNGEKQFKAPWVVFPLLGGEWGLGPTFLANSCVGCHVQAGRGRTFDEPGVIAFQQLLRLSIPGEGPDGGPMPHPNYGDQLQVFGVNVGLKENLKPGEAELYIDWVPFPVTLSDGTVVELRKPSVRLEKPN
;
A
#
# COMPACT_ATOMS: atom_id res chain seq x y z
N MET A 1 16.85 -3.65 6.99
CA MET A 1 17.03 -2.76 8.15
C MET A 1 18.39 -3.00 8.76
N GLN A 2 19.25 -2.01 8.75
CA GLN A 2 20.57 -2.07 9.36
C GLN A 2 20.75 -0.84 10.25
N PRO A 3 21.24 -1.00 11.50
CA PRO A 3 21.60 0.14 12.31
C PRO A 3 22.81 0.84 11.68
N VAL A 4 22.90 2.16 11.87
CA VAL A 4 24.11 2.90 11.50
C VAL A 4 25.30 2.41 12.35
N PRO A 5 26.53 2.45 11.81
CA PRO A 5 27.73 2.15 12.61
C PRO A 5 27.89 3.12 13.79
N GLY A 6 28.54 2.67 14.86
CA GLY A 6 28.93 3.54 16.00
C GLY A 6 27.86 3.75 17.08
N LEU A 7 26.70 3.10 17.00
CA LEU A 7 25.70 3.16 18.07
C LEU A 7 26.22 2.57 19.39
N SER A 8 25.93 3.24 20.50
CA SER A 8 26.11 2.69 21.84
C SER A 8 25.18 1.48 22.08
N HIS A 9 25.47 0.69 23.11
CA HIS A 9 24.63 -0.43 23.52
C HIS A 9 23.17 -0.02 23.79
N GLY A 10 22.95 1.16 24.38
CA GLY A 10 21.61 1.68 24.66
C GLY A 10 20.84 2.03 23.39
N GLU A 11 21.51 2.68 22.44
CA GLU A 11 20.93 3.03 21.14
C GLU A 11 20.66 1.80 20.27
N LEU A 12 21.55 0.82 20.30
CA LEU A 12 21.34 -0.44 19.59
C LEU A 12 20.11 -1.17 20.15
N ARG A 13 19.92 -1.20 21.47
CA ARG A 13 18.69 -1.74 22.08
C ARG A 13 17.45 -0.98 21.62
N LYS A 14 17.49 0.35 21.61
CA LYS A 14 16.40 1.20 21.12
C LYS A 14 16.07 0.91 19.66
N PHE A 15 17.09 0.79 18.80
CA PHE A 15 16.94 0.41 17.40
C PHE A 15 16.26 -0.95 17.25
N ARG A 16 16.71 -1.97 17.99
CA ARG A 16 16.12 -3.32 17.92
C ARG A 16 14.68 -3.37 18.40
N ASN A 17 14.32 -2.58 19.42
CA ASN A 17 12.94 -2.45 19.87
C ASN A 17 12.06 -1.81 18.78
N GLY A 18 12.55 -0.75 18.13
CA GLY A 18 11.87 -0.14 16.98
C GLY A 18 11.75 -1.11 15.80
N GLU A 19 12.80 -1.85 15.48
CA GLU A 19 12.79 -2.88 14.44
C GLU A 19 11.75 -3.97 14.71
N LYS A 20 11.59 -4.40 15.97
CA LYS A 20 10.55 -5.34 16.38
C LYS A 20 9.16 -4.77 16.10
N GLN A 21 8.88 -3.54 16.52
CA GLN A 21 7.58 -2.91 16.27
C GLN A 21 7.31 -2.70 14.78
N PHE A 22 8.32 -2.31 14.02
CA PHE A 22 8.21 -2.08 12.58
C PHE A 22 7.82 -3.36 11.80
N LYS A 23 8.24 -4.52 12.31
CA LYS A 23 7.91 -5.85 11.77
C LYS A 23 6.61 -6.45 12.32
N ALA A 24 6.17 -6.00 13.49
CA ALA A 24 5.01 -6.59 14.15
C ALA A 24 3.74 -6.35 13.31
N PRO A 25 2.97 -7.41 13.00
CA PRO A 25 1.68 -7.23 12.36
C PRO A 25 0.65 -6.72 13.38
N TRP A 26 -0.23 -5.84 12.94
CA TRP A 26 -1.49 -5.56 13.62
C TRP A 26 -2.51 -6.63 13.24
N VAL A 27 -3.28 -7.07 14.22
CA VAL A 27 -4.36 -8.05 14.06
C VAL A 27 -5.63 -7.54 14.74
N VAL A 28 -6.77 -8.11 14.36
CA VAL A 28 -8.04 -7.84 15.02
C VAL A 28 -8.14 -8.66 16.31
N PHE A 29 -8.77 -8.12 17.35
CA PHE A 29 -9.09 -8.91 18.54
C PHE A 29 -10.17 -9.97 18.20
N PRO A 30 -10.09 -11.22 18.70
CA PRO A 30 -9.10 -11.77 19.63
C PRO A 30 -7.99 -12.59 18.94
N LEU A 31 -7.68 -12.33 17.67
CA LEU A 31 -6.63 -13.07 16.97
C LEU A 31 -5.28 -12.90 17.67
N LEU A 32 -4.52 -13.99 17.70
CA LEU A 32 -3.16 -14.05 18.23
C LEU A 32 -2.15 -13.83 17.10
N GLY A 33 -0.88 -13.58 17.45
CA GLY A 33 0.22 -13.48 16.49
C GLY A 33 0.55 -12.06 16.01
N GLY A 34 -0.01 -11.04 16.65
CA GLY A 34 0.29 -9.64 16.38
C GLY A 34 -0.19 -8.71 17.49
N GLU A 35 0.02 -7.41 17.29
CA GLU A 35 -0.50 -6.36 18.17
C GLU A 35 -1.97 -6.08 17.83
N TRP A 36 -2.82 -5.90 18.82
CA TRP A 36 -4.22 -5.54 18.55
C TRP A 36 -4.35 -4.10 18.06
N GLY A 37 -5.41 -3.85 17.30
CA GLY A 37 -5.75 -2.52 16.78
C GLY A 37 -5.83 -2.43 15.26
N LEU A 38 -5.87 -3.56 14.54
CA LEU A 38 -6.14 -3.53 13.10
C LEU A 38 -7.58 -3.05 12.83
N GLY A 39 -7.70 -2.00 12.01
CA GLY A 39 -8.99 -1.47 11.58
C GLY A 39 -9.76 -2.40 10.64
N PRO A 40 -11.03 -2.07 10.32
CA PRO A 40 -11.88 -2.91 9.48
C PRO A 40 -11.40 -2.99 8.02
N THR A 41 -10.81 -1.92 7.49
CA THR A 41 -10.17 -1.84 6.18
C THR A 41 -8.73 -1.34 6.33
N PHE A 42 -7.83 -1.80 5.46
CA PHE A 42 -6.41 -1.45 5.50
C PHE A 42 -5.71 -1.74 4.17
N LEU A 43 -4.57 -1.06 3.93
CA LEU A 43 -3.64 -1.37 2.85
C LEU A 43 -2.53 -2.34 3.27
N ALA A 44 -2.04 -2.21 4.50
CA ALA A 44 -1.05 -3.11 5.07
C ALA A 44 -1.26 -3.24 6.57
N ASN A 45 -0.95 -4.42 7.10
CA ASN A 45 -1.05 -4.70 8.54
C ASN A 45 0.30 -4.63 9.25
N SER A 46 1.38 -4.18 8.61
CA SER A 46 2.68 -3.93 9.26
C SER A 46 3.45 -2.87 8.48
N CYS A 47 4.40 -2.19 9.14
CA CYS A 47 5.21 -1.17 8.48
C CYS A 47 6.08 -1.79 7.37
N VAL A 48 6.67 -2.96 7.62
CA VAL A 48 7.47 -3.70 6.64
C VAL A 48 6.68 -4.17 5.42
N GLY A 49 5.34 -4.26 5.53
CA GLY A 49 4.47 -4.61 4.42
C GLY A 49 4.62 -3.64 3.24
N CYS A 50 4.75 -2.34 3.50
CA CYS A 50 5.02 -1.32 2.47
C CYS A 50 6.50 -0.91 2.44
N HIS A 51 7.19 -0.91 3.59
CA HIS A 51 8.58 -0.47 3.70
C HIS A 51 9.54 -1.66 3.76
N VAL A 52 9.73 -2.30 2.62
CA VAL A 52 10.55 -3.52 2.52
C VAL A 52 11.99 -3.23 2.96
N GLN A 53 12.45 -3.95 4.00
CA GLN A 53 13.75 -3.71 4.65
C GLN A 53 13.95 -2.27 5.21
N ALA A 54 12.85 -1.54 5.51
CA ALA A 54 12.78 -0.10 5.76
C ALA A 54 13.17 0.79 4.57
N GLY A 55 13.06 0.25 3.36
CA GLY A 55 13.20 0.99 2.12
C GLY A 55 11.85 1.39 1.52
N ARG A 56 11.87 1.62 0.21
CA ARG A 56 10.66 1.87 -0.59
C ARG A 56 9.94 0.55 -0.85
N GLY A 57 8.62 0.63 -0.97
CA GLY A 57 7.81 -0.44 -1.53
C GLY A 57 8.20 -0.72 -2.99
N ARG A 58 7.70 -1.83 -3.49
CA ARG A 58 7.92 -2.34 -4.84
C ARG A 58 6.59 -2.31 -5.57
N THR A 59 6.60 -1.86 -6.82
CA THR A 59 5.50 -2.18 -7.73
C THR A 59 5.76 -3.57 -8.27
N PHE A 60 4.72 -4.40 -8.30
CA PHE A 60 4.83 -5.72 -8.89
C PHE A 60 4.86 -5.58 -10.41
N ASP A 61 5.89 -6.16 -11.02
CA ASP A 61 6.02 -6.21 -12.49
C ASP A 61 5.16 -7.34 -13.08
N GLU A 62 4.87 -8.35 -12.26
CA GLU A 62 4.02 -9.48 -12.64
C GLU A 62 2.54 -9.09 -12.57
N PRO A 63 1.76 -9.40 -13.62
CA PRO A 63 0.32 -9.18 -13.58
C PRO A 63 -0.35 -10.11 -12.55
N GLY A 64 -1.48 -9.67 -11.99
CA GLY A 64 -2.30 -10.49 -11.11
C GLY A 64 -1.89 -10.47 -9.62
N VAL A 65 -0.91 -9.65 -9.24
CA VAL A 65 -0.63 -9.37 -7.82
C VAL A 65 -1.39 -8.12 -7.38
N ILE A 66 -2.13 -8.22 -6.27
CA ILE A 66 -2.82 -7.08 -5.68
C ILE A 66 -1.78 -6.06 -5.21
N ALA A 67 -1.86 -4.85 -5.75
CA ALA A 67 -1.00 -3.74 -5.38
C ALA A 67 -1.47 -3.14 -4.06
N PHE A 68 -0.61 -3.19 -3.04
CA PHE A 68 -0.88 -2.65 -1.71
C PHE A 68 0.29 -1.82 -1.13
N GLN A 69 1.43 -1.79 -1.85
CA GLN A 69 2.60 -0.96 -1.50
C GLN A 69 2.56 0.41 -2.20
N GLN A 70 1.50 0.66 -2.97
CA GLN A 70 1.15 1.92 -3.63
C GLN A 70 -0.22 2.35 -3.12
N LEU A 71 -0.46 3.66 -3.14
CA LEU A 71 -1.77 4.23 -2.83
C LEU A 71 -2.48 4.55 -4.14
N LEU A 72 -3.71 4.07 -4.30
CA LEU A 72 -4.63 4.67 -5.26
C LEU A 72 -5.41 5.77 -4.55
N ARG A 73 -5.12 7.02 -4.92
CA ARG A 73 -5.86 8.19 -4.44
C ARG A 73 -7.12 8.40 -5.27
N LEU A 74 -8.23 8.61 -4.58
CA LEU A 74 -9.54 8.86 -5.18
C LEU A 74 -10.06 10.20 -4.66
N SER A 75 -10.75 10.94 -5.51
CA SER A 75 -11.35 12.22 -5.14
C SER A 75 -12.48 12.58 -6.08
N ILE A 76 -13.40 13.41 -5.59
CA ILE A 76 -14.31 14.17 -6.45
C ILE A 76 -13.69 15.55 -6.74
N PRO A 77 -14.10 16.22 -7.84
CA PRO A 77 -13.64 17.57 -8.13
C PRO A 77 -13.91 18.52 -6.95
N GLY A 78 -12.96 19.42 -6.70
CA GLY A 78 -13.11 20.46 -5.69
C GLY A 78 -14.06 21.57 -6.11
N GLU A 79 -14.76 22.15 -5.14
CA GLU A 79 -15.65 23.31 -5.34
C GLU A 79 -15.08 24.61 -4.73
N GLY A 80 -13.92 24.53 -4.07
CA GLY A 80 -13.27 25.68 -3.42
C GLY A 80 -12.55 26.61 -4.41
N PRO A 81 -12.10 27.79 -3.94
CA PRO A 81 -11.39 28.77 -4.78
C PRO A 81 -10.10 28.26 -5.44
N ASP A 82 -9.48 27.23 -4.86
CA ASP A 82 -8.28 26.55 -5.36
C ASP A 82 -8.60 25.29 -6.19
N GLY A 83 -9.87 24.87 -6.26
CA GLY A 83 -10.31 23.66 -6.95
C GLY A 83 -9.70 22.36 -6.41
N GLY A 84 -9.20 22.37 -5.17
CA GLY A 84 -8.50 21.23 -4.56
C GLY A 84 -9.39 19.98 -4.45
N PRO A 85 -8.86 18.77 -4.69
CA PRO A 85 -9.66 17.54 -4.69
C PRO A 85 -10.33 17.31 -3.33
N MET A 86 -11.61 16.92 -3.36
CA MET A 86 -12.38 16.57 -2.16
C MET A 86 -12.41 15.04 -1.99
N PRO A 87 -12.41 14.51 -0.75
CA PRO A 87 -12.54 13.08 -0.50
C PRO A 87 -13.83 12.52 -1.12
N HIS A 88 -13.76 11.32 -1.66
CA HIS A 88 -14.94 10.60 -2.09
C HIS A 88 -15.82 10.25 -0.87
N PRO A 89 -17.16 10.43 -0.94
CA PRO A 89 -18.04 10.23 0.22
C PRO A 89 -17.99 8.80 0.79
N ASN A 90 -17.73 7.80 -0.05
CA ASN A 90 -17.69 6.39 0.38
C ASN A 90 -16.29 5.84 0.63
N TYR A 91 -15.25 6.41 0.00
CA TYR A 91 -13.90 5.85 -0.02
C TYR A 91 -12.85 6.79 0.58
N GLY A 92 -13.27 7.98 1.06
CA GLY A 92 -12.35 9.01 1.49
C GLY A 92 -11.39 9.41 0.37
N ASP A 93 -10.11 9.54 0.70
CA ASP A 93 -9.06 10.00 -0.21
C ASP A 93 -8.19 8.86 -0.78
N GLN A 94 -8.46 7.61 -0.43
CA GLN A 94 -7.67 6.45 -0.85
C GLN A 94 -8.45 5.14 -0.79
N LEU A 95 -8.16 4.23 -1.73
CA LEU A 95 -8.73 2.89 -1.74
C LEU A 95 -8.03 1.95 -0.75
N GLN A 96 -8.79 1.21 0.06
CA GLN A 96 -8.32 0.15 0.95
C GLN A 96 -8.53 -1.23 0.32
N VAL A 97 -7.44 -1.89 -0.09
CA VAL A 97 -7.52 -3.17 -0.84
C VAL A 97 -7.78 -4.40 0.04
N PHE A 98 -7.57 -4.29 1.35
CA PHE A 98 -7.85 -5.36 2.30
C PHE A 98 -8.83 -4.90 3.38
N GLY A 99 -9.40 -5.89 4.05
CA GLY A 99 -10.14 -5.66 5.28
C GLY A 99 -10.27 -6.93 6.09
N VAL A 100 -10.89 -6.82 7.25
CA VAL A 100 -11.14 -7.92 8.17
C VAL A 100 -12.62 -8.30 8.15
N ASN A 101 -12.92 -9.58 7.95
CA ASN A 101 -14.25 -10.12 8.17
C ASN A 101 -14.48 -10.42 9.65
N VAL A 102 -14.86 -9.39 10.42
CA VAL A 102 -15.32 -9.58 11.80
C VAL A 102 -16.85 -9.60 11.86
N GLY A 103 -17.42 -10.75 12.17
CA GLY A 103 -18.85 -10.87 12.50
C GLY A 103 -19.82 -10.72 11.33
N LEU A 104 -19.35 -10.68 10.08
CA LEU A 104 -20.22 -10.67 8.91
C LEU A 104 -20.68 -12.11 8.61
N LYS A 105 -22.00 -12.28 8.41
CA LYS A 105 -22.56 -13.49 7.78
C LYS A 105 -21.86 -13.68 6.44
N GLU A 106 -21.57 -14.93 6.11
CA GLU A 106 -20.78 -15.37 4.96
C GLU A 106 -20.92 -14.48 3.71
N ASN A 107 -19.79 -14.23 3.03
CA ASN A 107 -19.66 -13.62 1.69
C ASN A 107 -19.54 -12.09 1.54
N LEU A 108 -19.18 -11.33 2.58
CA LEU A 108 -18.68 -9.97 2.36
C LEU A 108 -17.15 -10.00 2.12
N LYS A 109 -16.69 -9.44 1.00
CA LYS A 109 -15.27 -9.12 0.81
C LYS A 109 -14.99 -7.89 1.66
N PRO A 110 -14.00 -7.91 2.56
CA PRO A 110 -13.84 -6.79 3.48
C PRO A 110 -13.03 -5.62 2.90
N GLY A 111 -12.23 -5.81 1.85
CA GLY A 111 -11.54 -4.72 1.14
C GLY A 111 -12.44 -4.05 0.09
N GLU A 112 -12.20 -2.77 -0.20
CA GLU A 112 -13.06 -1.94 -1.05
C GLU A 112 -13.02 -2.31 -2.54
N ALA A 113 -11.86 -2.71 -3.05
CA ALA A 113 -11.67 -3.32 -4.38
C ALA A 113 -10.28 -3.97 -4.46
N GLU A 114 -10.07 -4.86 -5.45
CA GLU A 114 -8.74 -5.36 -5.80
C GLU A 114 -8.06 -4.38 -6.76
N LEU A 115 -6.86 -3.91 -6.40
CA LEU A 115 -6.05 -3.01 -7.23
C LEU A 115 -4.95 -3.79 -7.94
N TYR A 116 -4.86 -3.64 -9.26
CA TYR A 116 -3.79 -4.18 -10.09
C TYR A 116 -3.13 -3.07 -10.91
N ILE A 117 -1.85 -3.27 -11.25
CA ILE A 117 -1.10 -2.41 -12.17
C ILE A 117 -0.68 -3.24 -13.37
N ASP A 118 -1.25 -2.93 -14.53
CA ASP A 118 -0.85 -3.53 -15.79
C ASP A 118 0.19 -2.63 -16.48
N TRP A 119 1.36 -3.18 -16.79
CA TRP A 119 2.41 -2.43 -17.48
C TRP A 119 2.20 -2.46 -19.00
N VAL A 120 1.91 -1.30 -19.59
CA VAL A 120 1.66 -1.16 -21.02
C VAL A 120 2.94 -0.67 -21.72
N PRO A 121 3.54 -1.46 -22.63
CA PRO A 121 4.71 -1.04 -23.39
C PRO A 121 4.35 0.05 -24.40
N PHE A 122 5.27 0.97 -24.65
CA PHE A 122 5.17 1.96 -25.71
C PHE A 122 6.55 2.37 -26.23
N PRO A 123 6.71 2.55 -27.54
CA PRO A 123 7.99 2.95 -28.11
C PRO A 123 8.27 4.44 -27.84
N VAL A 124 9.54 4.76 -27.60
CA VAL A 124 10.05 6.13 -27.51
C VAL A 124 11.28 6.26 -28.40
N THR A 125 11.27 7.25 -29.28
CA THR A 125 12.43 7.63 -30.09
C THR A 125 13.29 8.62 -29.32
N LEU A 126 14.55 8.26 -29.09
CA LEU A 126 15.56 9.12 -28.46
C LEU A 126 16.10 10.15 -29.47
N SER A 127 16.85 11.13 -28.99
CA SER A 127 17.37 12.24 -29.80
C SER A 127 18.34 11.83 -30.91
N ASP A 128 18.97 10.66 -30.79
CA ASP A 128 19.88 10.08 -31.78
C ASP A 128 19.17 9.20 -32.83
N GLY A 129 17.84 9.08 -32.74
CA GLY A 129 17.02 8.22 -33.60
C GLY A 129 16.85 6.79 -33.09
N THR A 130 17.50 6.39 -31.99
CA THR A 130 17.32 5.07 -31.38
C THR A 130 15.90 4.92 -30.84
N VAL A 131 15.23 3.81 -31.14
CA VAL A 131 13.91 3.47 -30.57
C VAL A 131 14.11 2.54 -29.39
N VAL A 132 13.64 2.95 -28.22
CA VAL A 132 13.60 2.13 -26.99
C VAL A 132 12.16 1.85 -26.60
N GLU A 133 11.92 0.71 -25.96
CA GLU A 133 10.62 0.40 -25.37
C GLU A 133 10.61 0.88 -23.93
N LEU A 134 9.64 1.74 -23.60
CA LEU A 134 9.31 2.09 -22.22
C LEU A 134 8.00 1.43 -21.83
N ARG A 135 7.67 1.46 -20.54
CA ARG A 135 6.38 1.00 -20.03
C ARG A 135 5.73 2.07 -19.17
N LYS A 136 4.40 2.16 -19.23
CA LYS A 136 3.60 3.01 -18.34
C LYS A 136 2.60 2.17 -17.56
N PRO A 137 2.26 2.56 -16.33
CA PRO A 137 1.27 1.83 -15.54
C PRO A 137 -0.14 2.12 -16.08
N SER A 138 -0.97 1.09 -16.14
CA SER A 138 -2.42 1.16 -16.33
C SER A 138 -3.07 0.59 -15.08
N VAL A 139 -3.84 1.41 -14.37
CA VAL A 139 -4.55 1.00 -13.16
C VAL A 139 -5.77 0.17 -13.55
N ARG A 140 -5.90 -1.02 -12.95
CA ARG A 140 -7.09 -1.87 -13.10
C ARG A 140 -7.68 -2.16 -11.73
N LEU A 141 -8.96 -1.86 -11.57
CA LEU A 141 -9.75 -2.18 -10.39
C LEU A 141 -10.68 -3.35 -10.70
N GLU A 142 -10.73 -4.32 -9.81
CA GLU A 142 -11.64 -5.46 -9.90
C GLU A 142 -12.40 -5.66 -8.61
N LYS A 143 -13.57 -6.30 -8.71
CA LYS A 143 -14.41 -6.70 -7.57
C LYS A 143 -14.65 -5.56 -6.56
N PRO A 144 -15.18 -4.40 -7.02
CA PRO A 144 -15.56 -3.32 -6.11
C PRO A 144 -16.71 -3.76 -5.20
N ASN A 145 -16.68 -3.30 -3.95
CA ASN A 145 -17.78 -3.40 -3.00
C ASN A 145 -18.84 -2.33 -3.19
#